data_AF-A0A2T5NKZ8-F1
#
_entry.id   AF-A0A2T5NKZ8-F1
#
_cell.length_a   1.000
_cell.length_b   1.000
_cell.length_c   1.000
_cell.angle_alpha   90.00
_cell.angle_beta   90.00
_cell.angle_gamma   90.00
#
_symmetry.space_group_name_H-M   'P 1'
#
loop_
_entity.id
_entity.type
_entity.pdbx_description
1 polymer ?
#
loop_
_entity_poly.entity_id
_entity_poly.type
_entity_poly.pdbx_seq_one_letter_code
_entity_poly.pdbx_strand_id
1 'polypeptide(L)'
;MIGAMESYRSAVERGQQRMLDAQHEACIVWWSAFAPAYPMSQGDLERRLDDTLLVGANLVQAQADTQRDWMLLTERWLSEMNRDVQARLDAASDDAPSLHPLCRAWQVGSLSGTALSKVSRQVGHFAATSLSSTPLRAACDARRVWKRQRS
;
A
#
# COMPACT_ATOMS: atom_id res chain seq x y z
N MET A 1 24.57 -4.70 0.15
CA MET A 1 23.95 -4.79 -1.19
C MET A 1 23.27 -6.14 -1.47
N ILE A 2 23.98 -7.28 -1.42
CA ILE A 2 23.37 -8.62 -1.65
C ILE A 2 22.21 -8.92 -0.67
N GLY A 3 22.41 -8.73 0.64
CA GLY A 3 21.34 -8.95 1.63
C GLY A 3 20.14 -7.99 1.53
N ALA A 4 20.33 -6.79 0.96
CA ALA A 4 19.25 -5.84 0.69
C ALA A 4 18.42 -6.27 -0.53
N MET A 5 19.07 -6.83 -1.56
CA MET A 5 18.40 -7.41 -2.72
C MET A 5 17.63 -8.69 -2.38
N GLU A 6 18.16 -9.55 -1.51
CA GLU A 6 17.43 -10.73 -1.02
C GLU A 6 16.22 -10.34 -0.17
N SER A 7 16.38 -9.35 0.71
CA SER A 7 15.27 -8.78 1.48
C SER A 7 14.20 -8.17 0.57
N TYR A 8 14.62 -7.45 -0.47
CA TYR A 8 13.72 -6.89 -1.49
C TYR A 8 12.93 -7.99 -2.19
N ARG A 9 13.63 -9.00 -2.73
CA ARG A 9 13.02 -10.14 -3.40
C ARG A 9 11.98 -10.83 -2.52
N SER A 10 12.33 -11.15 -1.27
CA SER A 10 11.41 -11.83 -0.35
C SER A 10 10.15 -11.03 -0.03
N ALA A 11 10.25 -9.70 0.02
CA ALA A 11 9.12 -8.83 0.29
C ALA A 11 8.24 -8.65 -0.95
N VAL A 12 8.84 -8.61 -2.15
CA VAL A 12 8.11 -8.63 -3.42
C VAL A 12 7.35 -9.94 -3.60
N GLU A 13 8.00 -11.09 -3.39
CA GLU A 13 7.37 -12.42 -3.52
C GLU A 13 6.18 -12.55 -2.54
N ARG A 14 6.34 -12.14 -1.28
CA ARG A 14 5.23 -12.13 -0.31
C ARG A 14 4.11 -11.14 -0.65
N GLY A 15 4.46 -9.98 -1.20
CA GLY A 15 3.47 -9.00 -1.68
C GLY A 15 2.66 -9.55 -2.86
N GLN A 16 3.33 -10.14 -3.85
CA GLN A 16 2.70 -10.78 -4.99
C GLN A 16 1.79 -11.92 -4.57
N GLN A 17 2.23 -12.79 -3.65
CA GLN A 17 1.40 -13.89 -3.18
C GLN A 17 0.11 -13.40 -2.50
N ARG A 18 0.22 -12.44 -1.57
CA ARG A 18 -0.96 -11.85 -0.91
C ARG A 18 -1.93 -11.20 -1.92
N MET A 19 -1.38 -10.53 -2.93
CA MET A 19 -2.20 -9.93 -3.98
C MET A 19 -2.92 -10.98 -4.82
N LEU A 20 -2.23 -12.07 -5.19
CA LEU A 20 -2.83 -13.18 -5.92
C LEU A 20 -3.93 -13.87 -5.10
N ASP A 21 -3.71 -14.09 -3.80
CA ASP A 21 -4.70 -14.68 -2.91
C ASP A 21 -5.97 -13.81 -2.83
N ALA A 22 -5.81 -12.49 -2.67
CA ALA A 22 -6.91 -11.54 -2.63
C ALA A 22 -7.66 -11.44 -3.97
N GLN A 23 -6.94 -11.48 -5.10
CA GLN A 23 -7.54 -11.51 -6.45
C GLN A 23 -8.34 -12.78 -6.67
N HIS A 24 -7.79 -13.92 -6.25
CA HIS A 24 -8.45 -15.21 -6.37
C HIS A 24 -9.75 -15.25 -5.55
N GLU A 25 -9.71 -14.78 -4.30
CA GLU A 25 -10.90 -14.65 -3.45
C GLU A 25 -11.95 -13.73 -4.09
N ALA A 26 -11.54 -12.55 -4.57
CA ALA A 26 -12.43 -11.60 -5.25
C ALA A 26 -13.10 -12.22 -6.49
N CYS A 27 -12.33 -12.92 -7.32
CA CYS A 27 -12.86 -13.62 -8.48
C CYS A 27 -13.92 -14.66 -8.10
N ILE A 28 -13.67 -15.49 -7.09
CA ILE A 28 -14.62 -16.51 -6.64
C ILE A 28 -15.91 -15.84 -6.13
N VAL A 29 -15.77 -14.85 -5.25
CA VAL A 29 -16.92 -14.18 -4.62
C VAL A 29 -17.73 -13.43 -5.67
N TRP A 30 -17.09 -12.65 -6.55
CA TRP A 30 -17.79 -11.93 -7.62
C TRP A 30 -18.43 -12.86 -8.63
N TRP A 31 -17.74 -13.90 -9.07
CA TRP A 31 -18.32 -14.91 -9.96
C TRP A 31 -19.55 -15.55 -9.32
N SER A 32 -19.44 -15.91 -8.04
CA SER A 32 -20.57 -16.42 -7.28
C SER A 32 -21.68 -15.39 -7.22
N ALA A 33 -21.41 -14.09 -7.03
CA ALA A 33 -22.43 -13.04 -6.95
C ALA A 33 -23.26 -12.90 -8.23
N PHE A 34 -22.63 -13.04 -9.40
CA PHE A 34 -23.29 -12.98 -10.70
C PHE A 34 -23.92 -14.31 -11.15
N ALA A 35 -23.57 -15.42 -10.50
CA ALA A 35 -24.18 -16.70 -10.81
C ALA A 35 -25.68 -16.69 -10.45
N PRO A 36 -26.57 -17.12 -11.36
CA PRO A 36 -28.00 -17.17 -11.11
C PRO A 36 -28.27 -18.09 -9.92
N ALA A 37 -28.89 -17.54 -8.89
CA ALA A 37 -29.31 -18.29 -7.71
C ALA A 37 -30.75 -17.85 -7.41
N TYR A 38 -31.69 -18.75 -7.67
CA TYR A 38 -33.11 -18.49 -7.54
C TYR A 38 -33.83 -19.67 -6.88
N PRO A 39 -34.82 -19.40 -6.00
CA PRO A 39 -35.12 -18.12 -5.35
C PRO A 39 -34.22 -17.89 -4.10
N MET A 40 -33.83 -16.64 -3.86
CA MET A 40 -33.01 -16.25 -2.69
C MET A 40 -33.80 -15.32 -1.78
N SER A 41 -33.62 -15.42 -0.45
CA SER A 41 -34.27 -14.49 0.48
C SER A 41 -33.64 -13.10 0.38
N GLN A 42 -34.36 -12.05 0.82
CA GLN A 42 -33.81 -10.70 0.85
C GLN A 42 -32.55 -10.62 1.74
N GLY A 43 -32.52 -11.35 2.85
CA GLY A 43 -31.36 -11.38 3.75
C GLY A 43 -30.13 -11.99 3.10
N ASP A 44 -30.30 -13.05 2.33
CA ASP A 44 -29.22 -13.71 1.60
C ASP A 44 -28.68 -12.82 0.48
N LEU A 45 -29.56 -12.08 -0.21
CA LEU A 45 -29.14 -11.09 -1.22
C LEU A 45 -28.35 -9.94 -0.57
N GLU A 46 -28.81 -9.40 0.55
CA GLU A 46 -28.09 -8.36 1.31
C GLU A 46 -26.70 -8.84 1.73
N ARG A 47 -26.60 -10.07 2.24
CA ARG A 47 -25.33 -10.68 2.62
C ARG A 47 -24.40 -10.88 1.43
N ARG A 48 -24.90 -11.39 0.29
CA ARG A 48 -24.11 -11.59 -0.93
C ARG A 48 -23.50 -10.29 -1.46
N LEU A 49 -24.26 -9.19 -1.37
CA LEU A 49 -23.77 -7.85 -1.72
C LEU A 49 -22.71 -7.35 -0.74
N ASP A 50 -22.89 -7.58 0.56
CA ASP A 50 -21.88 -7.21 1.57
C ASP A 50 -20.58 -8.00 1.36
N ASP A 51 -20.67 -9.30 1.11
CA ASP A 51 -19.53 -10.18 0.82
C ASP A 51 -18.77 -9.70 -0.43
N THR A 52 -19.50 -9.30 -1.48
CA THR A 52 -18.96 -8.75 -2.74
C THR A 52 -18.21 -7.43 -2.54
N LEU A 53 -18.73 -6.55 -1.67
CA LEU A 53 -18.09 -5.27 -1.35
C LEU A 53 -16.89 -5.46 -0.42
N LEU A 54 -17.00 -6.40 0.52
CA LEU A 54 -15.93 -6.70 1.48
C LEU A 54 -14.71 -7.28 0.77
N VAL A 55 -14.91 -8.22 -0.15
CA VAL A 55 -13.80 -8.80 -0.91
C VAL A 55 -13.13 -7.74 -1.81
N GLY A 56 -13.90 -6.79 -2.36
CA GLY A 56 -13.37 -5.67 -3.12
C GLY A 56 -12.53 -4.73 -2.26
N ALA A 57 -12.98 -4.41 -1.04
CA ALA A 57 -12.22 -3.64 -0.08
C ALA A 57 -10.92 -4.34 0.32
N ASN A 58 -10.96 -5.65 0.55
CA ASN A 58 -9.79 -6.46 0.87
C ASN A 58 -8.78 -6.47 -0.27
N LEU A 59 -9.22 -6.59 -1.52
CA LEU A 59 -8.36 -6.52 -2.71
C LEU A 59 -7.62 -5.17 -2.81
N VAL A 60 -8.35 -4.06 -2.65
CA VAL A 60 -7.75 -2.71 -2.65
C VAL A 60 -6.76 -2.55 -1.50
N GLN A 61 -7.09 -3.09 -0.32
CA GLN A 61 -6.21 -3.03 0.84
C GLN A 61 -4.92 -3.84 0.60
N ALA A 62 -5.03 -5.05 0.04
CA ALA A 62 -3.87 -5.89 -0.31
C ALA A 62 -2.95 -5.20 -1.34
N GLN A 63 -3.53 -4.49 -2.31
CA GLN A 63 -2.77 -3.68 -3.27
C GLN A 63 -2.01 -2.55 -2.57
N ALA A 64 -2.68 -1.82 -1.66
CA ALA A 64 -2.07 -0.74 -0.91
C ALA A 64 -0.96 -1.21 0.04
N ASP A 65 -1.16 -2.34 0.72
CA ASP A 65 -0.17 -2.93 1.60
C ASP A 65 1.08 -3.37 0.81
N THR A 66 0.87 -3.93 -0.39
CA THR A 66 1.96 -4.25 -1.31
C THR A 66 2.71 -2.99 -1.74
N GLN A 67 2.03 -1.94 -2.15
CA GLN A 67 2.66 -0.67 -2.52
C GLN A 67 3.46 -0.06 -1.35
N ARG A 68 2.93 -0.16 -0.12
CA ARG A 68 3.61 0.30 1.10
C ARG A 68 4.89 -0.48 1.37
N ASP A 69 4.86 -1.80 1.23
CA ASP A 69 6.05 -2.64 1.44
C ASP A 69 7.14 -2.32 0.41
N TRP A 70 6.76 -2.09 -0.85
CA TRP A 70 7.72 -1.70 -1.89
C TRP A 70 8.36 -0.35 -1.57
N MET A 71 7.57 0.64 -1.18
CA MET A 71 8.07 1.94 -0.75
C MET A 71 9.05 1.82 0.43
N LEU A 72 8.74 1.00 1.44
CA LEU A 72 9.63 0.74 2.58
C LEU A 72 10.99 0.16 2.16
N LEU A 73 10.98 -0.75 1.18
CA LEU A 73 12.22 -1.33 0.66
C LEU A 73 13.03 -0.30 -0.12
N THR A 74 12.37 0.51 -0.95
CA THR A 74 13.01 1.62 -1.67
C THR A 74 13.61 2.63 -0.70
N GLU A 75 12.91 2.98 0.39
CA GLU A 75 13.42 3.86 1.45
C GLU A 75 14.70 3.29 2.10
N ARG A 76 14.70 1.99 2.42
CA ARG A 76 15.87 1.32 3.01
C ARG A 76 17.05 1.31 2.04
N TRP A 77 16.81 0.96 0.78
CA TRP A 77 17.85 0.95 -0.24
C TRP A 77 18.43 2.34 -0.50
N LEU A 78 17.59 3.37 -0.63
CA LEU A 78 18.04 4.76 -0.76
C LEU A 78 18.83 5.21 0.47
N SER A 79 18.43 4.81 1.68
CA SER A 79 19.15 5.13 2.91
C SER A 79 20.54 4.46 2.94
N GLU A 80 20.64 3.21 2.51
CA GLU A 80 21.93 2.51 2.37
C GLU A 80 22.83 3.20 1.34
N MET A 81 22.30 3.52 0.16
CA MET A 81 23.03 4.25 -0.88
C MET A 81 23.50 5.62 -0.40
N ASN A 82 22.62 6.39 0.27
CA ASN A 82 22.97 7.69 0.81
C ASN A 82 24.09 7.61 1.84
N ARG A 83 24.09 6.57 2.68
CA ARG A 83 25.15 6.33 3.67
C ARG A 83 26.48 5.98 3.01
N ASP A 84 26.46 5.12 1.99
CA ASP A 84 27.68 4.75 1.25
C ASP A 84 28.27 5.96 0.50
N VAL A 85 27.42 6.76 -0.15
CA VAL A 85 27.85 8.00 -0.82
C VAL A 85 28.38 9.02 0.18
N GLN A 86 27.71 9.21 1.31
CA GLN A 86 28.17 10.10 2.38
C GLN A 86 29.54 9.67 2.90
N ALA A 87 29.76 8.38 3.16
CA ALA A 87 31.05 7.87 3.64
C ALA A 87 32.19 8.12 2.63
N ARG A 88 31.91 7.97 1.33
CA ARG A 88 32.88 8.28 0.26
C ARG A 88 33.15 9.78 0.14
N LEU A 89 32.12 10.60 0.28
CA LEU A 89 32.23 12.05 0.27
C LEU A 89 33.03 12.56 1.47
N ASP A 90 32.78 12.03 2.67
CA ASP A 90 33.52 12.39 3.88
C ASP A 90 35.00 12.01 3.74
N ALA A 91 35.30 10.80 3.27
CA ALA A 91 36.68 10.37 3.02
C ALA A 91 37.40 11.22 1.96
N ALA A 92 36.70 11.66 0.90
CA ALA A 92 37.28 12.53 -0.12
C ALA A 92 37.43 13.99 0.35
N SER A 93 36.57 14.42 1.27
CA SER A 93 36.55 15.77 1.83
C SER A 93 37.71 16.04 2.77
N ASP A 94 38.21 15.01 3.46
CA ASP A 94 39.41 15.10 4.31
C ASP A 94 40.65 15.52 3.49
N ASP A 95 40.75 15.06 2.25
CA ASP A 95 41.84 15.40 1.32
C ASP A 95 41.56 16.65 0.45
N ALA A 96 40.29 17.09 0.37
CA ALA A 96 39.86 18.19 -0.49
C ALA A 96 38.78 19.06 0.16
N PRO A 97 39.17 20.14 0.88
CA PRO A 97 38.23 21.05 1.57
C PRO A 97 37.19 21.71 0.65
N SER A 98 37.45 21.78 -0.66
CA SER A 98 36.51 22.28 -1.66
C SER A 98 35.25 21.41 -1.81
N LEU A 99 35.26 20.18 -1.28
CA LEU A 99 34.11 19.26 -1.30
C LEU A 99 33.15 19.47 -0.12
N HIS A 100 33.51 20.24 0.90
CA HIS A 100 32.65 20.52 2.07
C HIS A 100 31.21 20.98 1.71
N PRO A 101 31.01 21.90 0.74
CA PRO A 101 29.67 22.31 0.33
C PRO A 101 28.85 21.16 -0.26
N LEU A 102 29.50 20.25 -1.01
CA LEU A 102 28.86 19.07 -1.60
C LEU A 102 28.45 18.08 -0.51
N CYS A 103 29.33 17.82 0.46
CA CYS A 103 29.02 16.97 1.63
C CYS A 103 27.80 17.51 2.39
N ARG A 104 27.77 18.83 2.66
CA ARG A 104 26.63 19.48 3.34
C ARG A 104 25.35 19.41 2.52
N ALA A 105 25.41 19.67 1.21
CA ALA A 105 24.26 19.58 0.33
C ALA A 105 23.69 18.15 0.30
N TRP A 106 24.56 17.13 0.24
CA TRP A 106 24.15 15.74 0.30
C TRP A 106 23.48 15.37 1.63
N GLN A 107 24.06 15.79 2.76
CA GLN A 107 23.47 15.57 4.09
C GLN A 107 22.06 16.17 4.20
N VAL A 108 21.89 17.42 3.77
CA VAL A 108 20.59 18.11 3.81
C VAL A 108 19.59 17.46 2.84
N GLY A 109 20.04 17.07 1.64
CA GLY A 109 19.22 16.35 0.66
C GLY A 109 18.74 15.00 1.18
N SER A 110 19.63 14.23 1.81
CA SER A 110 19.30 12.94 2.44
C SER A 110 18.25 13.12 3.55
N LEU A 111 18.44 14.07 4.47
CA LEU A 111 17.48 14.36 5.53
C LEU A 111 16.12 14.79 4.97
N SER A 112 16.11 15.68 3.97
CA SER A 112 14.89 16.15 3.30
C SER A 112 14.14 15.01 2.61
N GLY A 113 14.88 14.11 1.93
CA GLY A 113 14.32 12.91 1.31
C GLY A 113 13.65 11.97 2.33
N THR A 114 14.28 11.73 3.48
CA THR A 114 13.68 10.89 4.54
C THR A 114 12.43 11.53 5.14
N ALA A 115 12.37 12.86 5.25
CA ALA A 115 11.18 13.57 5.72
C ALA A 115 10.02 13.45 4.72
N LEU A 116 10.30 13.67 3.43
CA LEU A 116 9.31 13.50 2.35
C LEU A 116 8.77 12.08 2.29
N SER A 117 9.62 11.06 2.41
CA SER A 117 9.16 9.67 2.35
C SER A 117 8.20 9.33 3.50
N LYS A 118 8.45 9.83 4.72
CA LYS A 118 7.52 9.68 5.86
C LYS A 118 6.16 10.32 5.58
N VAL A 119 6.14 11.51 4.99
CA VAL A 119 4.89 12.20 4.62
C VAL A 119 4.16 11.40 3.54
N SER A 120 4.86 10.96 2.50
CA SER A 120 4.29 10.11 1.44
C SER A 120 3.69 8.82 2.00
N ARG A 121 4.31 8.22 3.03
CA ARG A 121 3.75 7.05 3.73
C ARG A 121 2.42 7.33 4.42
N GLN A 122 2.31 8.47 5.11
CA GLN A 122 1.08 8.83 5.81
C GLN A 122 -0.05 9.13 4.84
N VAL A 123 0.23 9.92 3.79
CA VAL A 123 -0.73 10.25 2.74
C VAL A 123 -1.17 9.00 1.99
N GLY A 124 -0.23 8.14 1.61
CA GLY A 124 -0.52 6.88 0.93
C GLY A 124 -1.38 5.94 1.77
N HIS A 125 -1.07 5.79 3.06
CA HIS A 125 -1.87 4.97 3.98
C HIS A 125 -3.29 5.53 4.12
N PHE A 126 -3.43 6.84 4.31
CA PHE A 126 -4.74 7.49 4.41
C PHE A 126 -5.57 7.29 3.14
N ALA A 127 -4.98 7.53 1.97
CA ALA A 127 -5.65 7.36 0.69
C ALA A 127 -6.10 5.92 0.46
N ALA A 128 -5.23 4.95 0.74
CA ALA A 128 -5.52 3.53 0.65
C ALA A 128 -6.69 3.09 1.53
N THR A 129 -6.64 3.40 2.82
CA THR A 129 -7.70 3.03 3.78
C THR A 129 -9.02 3.72 3.46
N SER A 130 -8.97 4.97 3.00
CA SER A 130 -10.18 5.69 2.59
C SER A 130 -10.78 5.06 1.34
N LEU A 131 -9.97 4.76 0.32
CA LEU A 131 -10.41 4.16 -0.93
C LEU A 131 -11.00 2.75 -0.70
N SER A 132 -10.36 1.90 0.11
CA SER A 132 -10.83 0.54 0.38
C SER A 132 -12.15 0.51 1.15
N SER A 133 -12.34 1.43 2.10
CA SER A 133 -13.53 1.43 2.97
C SER A 133 -14.73 2.24 2.44
N THR A 134 -14.51 3.17 1.51
CA THR A 134 -15.59 4.06 1.00
C THR A 134 -16.74 3.29 0.33
N PRO A 135 -16.50 2.30 -0.56
CA PRO A 135 -17.59 1.55 -1.19
C PRO A 135 -18.47 0.80 -0.18
N LEU A 136 -17.85 0.15 0.81
CA LEU A 136 -18.56 -0.52 1.91
C LEU A 136 -19.42 0.46 2.72
N ARG A 137 -18.84 1.61 3.11
CA ARG A 137 -19.58 2.64 3.86
C ARG A 137 -20.75 3.19 3.07
N ALA A 138 -20.55 3.49 1.80
CA ALA A 138 -21.60 3.99 0.90
C ALA A 138 -22.76 2.98 0.78
N ALA A 139 -22.46 1.68 0.68
CA ALA A 139 -23.48 0.65 0.64
C ALA A 139 -24.26 0.53 1.96
N CYS A 140 -23.57 0.58 3.11
CA CYS A 140 -24.22 0.62 4.42
C CYS A 140 -25.14 1.85 4.57
N ASP A 141 -24.70 3.02 4.10
CA ASP A 141 -25.48 4.26 4.13
C ASP A 141 -26.71 4.18 3.24
N ALA A 142 -26.56 3.71 1.99
CA ALA A 142 -27.68 3.49 1.08
C ALA A 142 -28.72 2.53 1.69
N ARG A 143 -28.27 1.44 2.32
CA ARG A 143 -29.17 0.48 2.99
C ARG A 143 -29.91 1.10 4.18
N ARG A 144 -29.23 1.96 4.97
CA ARG A 144 -29.86 2.68 6.07
C ARG A 144 -30.96 3.63 5.56
N VAL A 145 -30.71 4.35 4.47
CA VAL A 145 -31.71 5.23 3.85
C VAL A 145 -32.90 4.43 3.32
N TRP A 146 -32.65 3.33 2.62
CA TRP A 146 -33.70 2.45 2.09
C TRP A 146 -34.62 1.90 3.18
N LYS A 147 -34.05 1.43 4.29
CA LYS A 147 -34.84 0.90 5.43
C LYS A 147 -35.75 1.97 6.05
N ARG A 148 -35.30 3.23 6.11
CA ARG A 148 -36.09 4.37 6.62
C ARG A 148 -37.23 4.80 5.69
N GLN A 149 -37.10 4.57 4.38
CA GLN A 149 -38.16 4.89 3.43
C GLN A 149 -39.27 3.83 3.39
N ARG A 150 -39.00 2.65 3.97
CA ARG A 150 -39.90 1.48 3.96
C ARG A 150 -40.61 1.24 5.31
N SER A 151 -40.27 2.04 6.32
CA SER A 151 -40.92 2.13 7.64
C SER A 151 -41.87 3.30 7.69
#